data_AF-A0AA36IIW2-F1
#
_entry.id   AF-A0AA36IIW2-F1
#
_cell.length_a   1.000
_cell.length_b   1.000
_cell.length_c   1.000
_cell.angle_alpha   90.00
_cell.angle_beta   90.00
_cell.angle_gamma   90.00
#
_symmetry.space_group_name_H-M   'P 1'
#
loop_
_entity.id
_entity.type
_entity.pdbx_description
1 polymer ?
#
loop_
_entity_poly.entity_id
_entity_poly.type
_entity_poly.pdbx_seq_one_letter_code
_entity_poly.pdbx_strand_id
1 'polypeptide(L)'
;MASAADGSGQGAESEEAGIFLDTSCFRHFAPLLEASQAYAQLSGCRFRLASFEPAGEEEISKEKSVRLKARAEAEPQVQIFAERLRGGDPLLVEEHERAFRVVMVEGVRNAMMAAFQRLELWPPMPPPGGIEDDDCCYEDVNSDLPVIAQRLYNDDVRRLMAVPCDGAASPWQQRAFTAAFIVDFAEEVGVPCLPMPPTQKEMIEEFALRLEEFEARSSEAADGSEAAAEEEPPLGGREHLTLGVAQQLRAETRRLTERGGQFVSEHKTALALGAVGLVGGALTAALAAGGAIVATRLARSEDEREDRRC
;
A
#
# COMPACT_ATOMS: atom_id res chain seq x y z
N MET A 1 10.98 -5.49 63.14
CA MET A 1 10.12 -4.65 62.28
C MET A 1 10.81 -4.52 60.93
N ALA A 2 10.44 -5.38 59.98
CA ALA A 2 10.89 -5.32 58.60
C ALA A 2 9.61 -5.34 57.76
N SER A 3 9.33 -4.24 57.07
CA SER A 3 8.20 -4.08 56.16
C SER A 3 8.68 -4.48 54.77
N ALA A 4 8.14 -5.58 54.26
CA ALA A 4 8.34 -6.03 52.89
C ALA A 4 7.41 -5.22 51.98
N ALA A 5 7.99 -4.38 51.13
CA ALA A 5 7.28 -3.73 50.06
C ALA A 5 7.19 -4.72 48.89
N ASP A 6 6.01 -5.28 48.69
CA ASP A 6 5.64 -6.10 47.55
C ASP A 6 5.43 -5.16 46.35
N GLY A 7 6.49 -5.02 45.55
CA GLY A 7 6.50 -4.23 44.33
C GLY A 7 5.97 -5.04 43.15
N SER A 8 4.69 -5.37 43.18
CA SER A 8 3.98 -5.92 42.02
C SER A 8 3.76 -4.79 41.00
N GLY A 9 4.84 -4.46 40.27
CA GLY A 9 4.78 -3.60 39.10
C GLY A 9 3.95 -4.28 38.03
N GLN A 10 2.64 -4.02 38.04
CA GLN A 10 1.78 -4.23 36.87
C GLN A 10 2.37 -3.35 35.77
N GLY A 11 3.18 -3.97 34.90
CA GLY A 11 3.56 -3.37 33.64
C GLY A 11 2.26 -3.02 32.93
N ALA A 12 2.00 -1.73 32.78
CA ALA A 12 0.97 -1.24 31.89
C ALA A 12 1.35 -1.78 30.51
N GLU A 13 0.74 -2.91 30.13
CA GLU A 13 0.73 -3.39 28.76
C GLU A 13 0.23 -2.20 27.96
N SER A 14 1.16 -1.54 27.26
CA SER A 14 0.82 -0.42 26.39
C SER A 14 -0.14 -1.00 25.37
N GLU A 15 -1.40 -0.59 25.47
CA GLU A 15 -2.45 -0.88 24.50
C GLU A 15 -1.88 -0.47 23.14
N GLU A 16 -1.37 -1.44 22.37
CA GLU A 16 -0.75 -1.16 21.09
C GLU A 16 -1.81 -0.46 20.23
N ALA A 17 -1.48 0.75 19.75
CA ALA A 17 -2.35 1.53 18.90
C ALA A 17 -2.62 0.72 17.61
N GLY A 18 -3.69 -0.06 17.63
CA GLY A 18 -4.05 -0.96 16.54
C GLY A 18 -4.49 -0.21 15.30
N ILE A 19 -4.41 -0.87 14.15
CA ILE A 19 -5.05 -0.37 12.92
C ILE A 19 -6.54 -0.65 13.03
N PHE A 20 -7.37 0.39 13.02
CA PHE A 20 -8.83 0.27 13.08
C PHE A 20 -9.47 0.61 11.74
N LEU A 21 -10.54 -0.09 11.38
CA LEU A 21 -11.37 0.26 10.23
C LEU A 21 -12.18 1.53 10.54
N ASP A 22 -12.23 2.48 9.62
CA ASP A 22 -12.99 3.72 9.72
C ASP A 22 -14.45 3.51 9.29
N THR A 23 -15.33 3.37 10.27
CA THR A 23 -16.77 3.12 10.06
C THR A 23 -17.50 4.36 9.53
N SER A 24 -16.93 5.56 9.69
CA SER A 24 -17.55 6.82 9.29
C SER A 24 -17.40 7.09 7.79
N CYS A 25 -16.33 6.60 7.17
CA CYS A 25 -16.07 6.78 5.74
C CYS A 25 -17.00 5.95 4.83
N PHE A 26 -17.52 4.83 5.34
CA PHE A 26 -18.34 3.85 4.60
C PHE A 26 -19.53 3.41 5.45
N ARG A 27 -20.49 4.33 5.61
CA ARG A 27 -21.63 4.20 6.54
C ARG A 27 -22.54 3.00 6.25
N HIS A 28 -22.69 2.60 4.99
CA HIS A 28 -23.54 1.46 4.64
C HIS A 28 -22.82 0.13 4.93
N PHE A 29 -21.48 0.12 4.89
CA PHE A 29 -20.64 -0.96 5.39
C PHE A 29 -20.35 -0.92 6.91
N ALA A 30 -20.69 0.16 7.62
CA ALA A 30 -20.33 0.34 9.04
C ALA A 30 -20.64 -0.88 9.93
N PRO A 31 -21.81 -1.55 9.86
CA PRO A 31 -22.08 -2.73 10.68
C PRO A 31 -21.12 -3.90 10.43
N LEU A 32 -20.71 -4.11 9.18
CA LEU A 32 -19.70 -5.12 8.82
C LEU A 32 -18.33 -4.71 9.36
N LEU A 33 -17.94 -3.45 9.19
CA LEU A 33 -16.64 -2.93 9.63
C LEU A 33 -16.49 -2.99 11.15
N GLU A 34 -17.54 -2.63 11.91
CA GLU A 34 -17.59 -2.72 13.37
C GLU A 34 -17.42 -4.17 13.84
N ALA A 35 -18.18 -5.11 13.26
CA ALA A 35 -18.06 -6.52 13.60
C ALA A 35 -16.70 -7.12 13.21
N SER A 36 -16.01 -6.52 12.24
CA SER A 36 -14.75 -7.03 11.70
C SER A 36 -13.49 -6.39 12.31
N GLN A 37 -13.59 -5.47 13.28
CA GLN A 37 -12.44 -4.72 13.81
C GLN A 37 -11.32 -5.65 14.32
N ALA A 38 -11.66 -6.61 15.18
CA ALA A 38 -10.70 -7.55 15.76
C ALA A 38 -10.06 -8.45 14.68
N TYR A 39 -10.86 -8.90 13.70
CA TYR A 39 -10.35 -9.68 12.58
C TYR A 39 -9.38 -8.86 11.72
N ALA A 40 -9.75 -7.62 11.38
CA ALA A 40 -8.95 -6.72 10.57
C ALA A 40 -7.61 -6.38 11.24
N GLN A 41 -7.58 -6.18 12.56
CA GLN A 41 -6.32 -6.00 13.29
C GLN A 41 -5.40 -7.20 13.13
N LEU A 42 -5.93 -8.42 13.29
CA LEU A 42 -5.16 -9.66 13.19
C LEU A 42 -4.73 -10.00 11.75
N SER A 43 -5.45 -9.49 10.74
CA SER A 43 -5.18 -9.74 9.32
C SER A 43 -4.44 -8.60 8.61
N GLY A 44 -4.13 -7.50 9.30
CA GLY A 44 -3.53 -6.31 8.69
C GLY A 44 -4.49 -5.61 7.71
N CYS A 45 -5.77 -5.52 8.07
CA CYS A 45 -6.87 -4.97 7.27
C CYS A 45 -7.05 -5.66 5.92
N ARG A 46 -6.82 -6.98 5.88
CA ARG A 46 -7.10 -7.82 4.71
C ARG A 46 -8.33 -8.67 4.97
N PHE A 47 -9.21 -8.74 3.99
CA PHE A 47 -10.31 -9.69 4.01
C PHE A 47 -9.96 -10.93 3.19
N ARG A 48 -10.23 -12.11 3.76
CA ARG A 48 -10.09 -13.41 3.08
C ARG A 48 -11.26 -14.28 3.49
N LEU A 49 -12.12 -14.68 2.56
CA LEU A 49 -13.30 -15.47 2.87
C LEU A 49 -12.91 -16.87 3.39
N ALA A 50 -11.82 -17.45 2.88
CA ALA A 50 -11.25 -18.70 3.37
C ALA A 50 -10.88 -18.67 4.87
N SER A 51 -10.73 -17.49 5.48
CA SER A 51 -10.55 -17.38 6.93
C SER A 51 -11.80 -17.76 7.73
N PHE A 52 -12.98 -17.74 7.11
CA PHE A 52 -14.25 -18.05 7.76
C PHE A 52 -14.70 -19.50 7.54
N GLU A 53 -13.91 -20.30 6.81
CA GLU A 53 -14.16 -21.72 6.68
C GLU A 53 -13.87 -22.44 8.02
N PRO A 54 -14.66 -23.46 8.39
CA PRO A 54 -14.45 -24.18 9.64
C PRO A 54 -13.07 -24.84 9.63
N ALA A 55 -12.25 -24.50 10.63
CA ALA A 55 -10.96 -25.17 10.81
C ALA A 55 -11.19 -26.65 11.15
N GLY A 56 -10.41 -27.55 10.53
CA GLY A 56 -10.36 -28.96 10.93
C GLY A 56 -9.95 -29.13 12.40
N GLU A 57 -10.13 -30.35 12.95
CA GLU A 57 -9.94 -30.72 14.37
C GLU A 57 -8.49 -30.67 14.89
N GLU A 58 -7.64 -29.82 14.34
CA GLU A 58 -6.24 -29.69 14.77
C GLU A 58 -6.11 -28.95 16.12
N GLU A 59 -5.10 -29.34 16.90
CA GLU A 59 -4.76 -28.72 18.18
C GLU A 59 -4.59 -27.20 18.04
N ILE A 60 -5.43 -26.44 18.75
CA ILE A 60 -5.55 -24.99 18.57
C ILE A 60 -4.54 -24.27 19.47
N SER A 61 -3.55 -23.63 18.86
CA SER A 61 -2.66 -22.72 19.59
C SER A 61 -3.42 -21.51 20.16
N LYS A 62 -2.88 -20.86 21.22
CA LYS A 62 -3.50 -19.67 21.82
C LYS A 62 -3.76 -18.56 20.78
N GLU A 63 -2.82 -18.32 19.88
CA GLU A 63 -2.97 -17.33 18.80
C GLU A 63 -4.09 -17.72 17.82
N LYS A 64 -4.17 -19.00 17.44
CA LYS A 64 -5.25 -19.54 16.60
C LYS A 64 -6.60 -19.37 17.29
N SER A 65 -6.67 -19.55 18.61
CA SER A 65 -7.88 -19.34 19.40
C SER A 65 -8.37 -17.89 19.36
N VAL A 66 -7.47 -16.89 19.48
CA VAL A 66 -7.84 -15.47 19.36
C VAL A 66 -8.39 -15.15 17.97
N ARG A 67 -7.71 -15.63 16.91
CA ARG A 67 -8.17 -15.46 15.53
C ARG A 67 -9.53 -16.11 15.28
N LEU A 68 -9.74 -17.32 15.80
CA LEU A 68 -11.02 -18.03 15.68
C LEU A 68 -12.16 -17.28 16.37
N LYS A 69 -11.91 -16.72 17.56
CA LYS A 69 -12.90 -15.90 18.26
C LYS A 69 -13.28 -14.66 17.44
N ALA A 70 -12.29 -13.90 16.95
CA ALA A 70 -12.54 -12.71 16.14
C ALA A 70 -13.31 -13.03 14.84
N ARG A 71 -13.02 -14.17 14.21
CA ARG A 71 -13.77 -14.66 13.04
C ARG A 71 -15.22 -14.99 13.38
N ALA A 72 -15.46 -15.75 14.44
CA ALA A 72 -16.79 -16.14 14.87
C ALA A 72 -17.68 -14.93 15.22
N GLU A 73 -17.09 -13.86 15.76
CA GLU A 73 -17.80 -12.60 16.02
C GLU A 73 -18.19 -11.85 14.73
N ALA A 74 -17.32 -11.83 13.72
CA ALA A 74 -17.55 -11.14 12.45
C ALA A 74 -18.46 -11.93 11.48
N GLU A 75 -18.47 -13.26 11.57
CA GLU A 75 -19.10 -14.18 10.62
C GLU A 75 -20.57 -13.84 10.28
N PRO A 76 -21.45 -13.54 11.25
CA PRO A 76 -22.86 -13.26 10.93
C PRO A 76 -23.01 -12.03 10.01
N GLN A 77 -22.22 -10.97 10.26
CA GLN A 77 -22.26 -9.77 9.42
C GLN A 77 -21.63 -10.03 8.06
N VAL A 78 -20.56 -10.82 7.99
CA VAL A 78 -19.94 -11.24 6.72
C VAL A 78 -20.97 -11.93 5.81
N GLN A 79 -21.74 -12.89 6.34
CA GLN A 79 -22.76 -13.60 5.56
C GLN A 79 -23.86 -12.66 5.07
N ILE A 80 -24.42 -11.83 5.96
CA ILE A 80 -25.48 -10.87 5.63
C ILE A 80 -25.03 -9.89 4.54
N PHE A 81 -23.83 -9.31 4.67
CA PHE A 81 -23.32 -8.36 3.70
C PHE A 81 -22.91 -9.03 2.39
N ALA A 82 -22.42 -10.27 2.43
CA ALA A 82 -22.09 -11.02 1.23
C ALA A 82 -23.33 -11.29 0.39
N GLU A 83 -24.45 -11.68 1.03
CA GLU A 83 -25.73 -11.87 0.36
C GLU A 83 -26.29 -10.56 -0.21
N ARG A 84 -26.28 -9.47 0.59
CA ARG A 84 -26.76 -8.16 0.13
C ARG A 84 -25.96 -7.62 -1.05
N LEU A 85 -24.63 -7.72 -0.98
CA LEU A 85 -23.76 -7.21 -2.04
C LEU A 85 -23.87 -8.07 -3.31
N ARG A 86 -23.94 -9.41 -3.20
CA ARG A 86 -24.24 -10.31 -4.34
C ARG A 86 -25.64 -10.05 -4.93
N GLY A 87 -26.60 -9.70 -4.08
CA GLY A 87 -27.95 -9.30 -4.48
C GLY A 87 -28.03 -7.92 -5.16
N GLY A 88 -26.90 -7.19 -5.25
CA GLY A 88 -26.85 -5.88 -5.90
C GLY A 88 -27.51 -4.77 -5.08
N ASP A 89 -27.44 -4.83 -3.74
CA ASP A 89 -27.92 -3.75 -2.88
C ASP A 89 -27.31 -2.40 -3.33
N PRO A 90 -28.11 -1.44 -3.80
CA PRO A 90 -27.60 -0.25 -4.48
C PRO A 90 -26.72 0.62 -3.58
N LEU A 91 -27.01 0.65 -2.27
CA LEU A 91 -26.23 1.46 -1.32
C LEU A 91 -24.86 0.84 -1.07
N LEU A 92 -24.77 -0.49 -1.03
CA LEU A 92 -23.49 -1.18 -0.87
C LEU A 92 -22.66 -1.15 -2.16
N VAL A 93 -23.30 -1.26 -3.32
CA VAL A 93 -22.63 -1.12 -4.62
C VAL A 93 -22.02 0.28 -4.76
N GLU A 94 -22.76 1.34 -4.43
CA GLU A 94 -22.23 2.72 -4.48
C GLU A 94 -21.01 2.91 -3.55
N GLU A 95 -21.06 2.38 -2.32
CA GLU A 95 -19.93 2.47 -1.39
C GLU A 95 -18.75 1.60 -1.81
N HIS A 96 -19.00 0.43 -2.40
CA HIS A 96 -17.94 -0.40 -2.99
C HIS A 96 -17.22 0.35 -4.12
N GLU A 97 -17.94 0.99 -5.02
CA GLU A 97 -17.33 1.83 -6.07
C GLU A 97 -16.53 2.99 -5.49
N ARG A 98 -17.03 3.61 -4.42
CA ARG A 98 -16.32 4.69 -3.72
C ARG A 98 -15.04 4.17 -3.06
N ALA A 99 -15.09 3.01 -2.41
CA ALA A 99 -13.93 2.35 -1.82
C ALA A 99 -12.89 2.01 -2.89
N PHE A 100 -13.33 1.46 -4.02
CA PHE A 100 -12.48 1.17 -5.16
C PHE A 100 -11.77 2.41 -5.71
N ARG A 101 -12.47 3.56 -5.83
CA ARG A 101 -11.84 4.83 -6.22
C ARG A 101 -10.75 5.29 -5.23
N VAL A 102 -10.99 5.17 -3.93
CA VAL A 102 -9.99 5.51 -2.90
C VAL A 102 -8.75 4.63 -3.06
N VAL A 103 -8.96 3.32 -3.23
CA VAL A 103 -7.89 2.33 -3.45
C VAL A 103 -7.08 2.67 -4.70
N MET A 104 -7.74 3.07 -5.78
CA MET A 104 -7.06 3.44 -7.02
C MET A 104 -6.23 4.72 -6.88
N VAL A 105 -6.78 5.78 -6.28
CA VAL A 105 -6.05 7.04 -6.04
C VAL A 105 -4.80 6.78 -5.20
N GLU A 106 -4.93 6.02 -4.11
CA GLU A 106 -3.80 5.70 -3.24
C GLU A 106 -2.77 4.81 -3.95
N GLY A 107 -3.22 3.89 -4.81
CA GLY A 107 -2.35 3.07 -5.66
C GLY A 107 -1.51 3.89 -6.62
N VAL A 108 -2.11 4.86 -7.33
CA VAL A 108 -1.41 5.77 -8.24
C VAL A 108 -0.38 6.60 -7.47
N ARG A 109 -0.78 7.20 -6.35
CA ARG A 109 0.10 7.98 -5.48
C ARG A 109 1.35 7.19 -5.07
N ASN A 110 1.16 5.96 -4.58
CA ASN A 110 2.27 5.10 -4.15
C ASN A 110 3.17 4.68 -5.32
N ALA A 111 2.61 4.42 -6.50
CA ALA A 111 3.39 4.11 -7.70
C ALA A 111 4.25 5.31 -8.15
N MET A 112 3.71 6.53 -8.11
CA MET A 112 4.46 7.75 -8.41
C MET A 112 5.61 7.97 -7.42
N MET A 113 5.35 7.82 -6.10
CA MET A 113 6.39 7.91 -5.07
C MET A 113 7.53 6.90 -5.34
N ALA A 114 7.19 5.64 -5.62
CA ALA A 114 8.17 4.61 -5.93
C ALA A 114 9.00 4.95 -7.19
N ALA A 115 8.36 5.51 -8.23
CA ALA A 115 9.06 5.95 -9.43
C ALA A 115 10.05 7.09 -9.12
N PHE A 116 9.64 8.10 -8.35
CA PHE A 116 10.53 9.20 -7.95
C PHE A 116 11.69 8.74 -7.08
N GLN A 117 11.46 7.82 -6.14
CA GLN A 117 12.54 7.22 -5.34
C GLN A 117 13.58 6.52 -6.23
N ARG A 118 13.15 5.82 -7.28
CA ARG A 118 14.04 5.14 -8.21
C ARG A 118 14.83 6.09 -9.11
N LEU A 119 14.26 7.25 -9.43
CA LEU A 119 14.93 8.32 -10.16
C LEU A 119 15.73 9.24 -9.25
N GLU A 120 15.81 8.94 -7.95
CA GLU A 120 16.48 9.77 -6.94
C GLU A 120 15.93 11.21 -6.86
N LEU A 121 14.66 11.38 -7.24
CA LEU A 121 13.91 12.64 -7.12
C LEU A 121 13.15 12.75 -5.79
N TRP A 122 13.43 11.86 -4.83
CA TRP A 122 12.72 11.77 -3.55
C TRP A 122 13.70 11.64 -2.35
N PRO A 123 13.75 12.62 -1.43
CA PRO A 123 13.09 13.92 -1.51
C PRO A 123 13.71 14.79 -2.62
N PRO A 124 12.94 15.70 -3.24
CA PRO A 124 13.44 16.61 -4.27
C PRO A 124 14.53 17.55 -3.73
N MET A 125 15.72 17.51 -4.32
CA MET A 125 16.85 18.38 -3.93
C MET A 125 17.67 18.84 -5.16
N PRO A 126 17.84 20.16 -5.38
CA PRO A 126 17.18 21.26 -4.67
C PRO A 126 15.67 21.32 -4.99
N PRO A 127 14.84 21.90 -4.10
CA PRO A 127 13.43 22.14 -4.41
C PRO A 127 13.29 23.01 -5.68
N PRO A 128 12.42 22.64 -6.64
CA PRO A 128 12.14 23.48 -7.79
C PRO A 128 11.61 24.85 -7.35
N GLY A 129 12.04 25.92 -8.01
CA GLY A 129 11.59 27.28 -7.69
C GLY A 129 10.11 27.49 -8.00
N GLY A 130 9.42 28.26 -7.16
CA GLY A 130 8.04 28.72 -7.39
C GLY A 130 6.94 27.74 -6.96
N ILE A 131 7.28 26.69 -6.20
CA ILE A 131 6.31 25.78 -5.58
C ILE A 131 6.24 26.10 -4.09
N GLU A 132 5.03 26.30 -3.57
CA GLU A 132 4.78 26.56 -2.15
C GLU A 132 4.78 25.23 -1.36
N ASP A 133 5.17 25.26 -0.08
CA ASP A 133 5.25 24.05 0.76
C ASP A 133 3.89 23.36 0.97
N ASP A 134 2.79 24.08 0.79
CA ASP A 134 1.41 23.59 0.87
C ASP A 134 0.80 23.21 -0.50
N ASP A 135 1.50 23.45 -1.61
CA ASP A 135 1.08 22.98 -2.94
C ASP A 135 1.22 21.46 -3.01
N CYS A 136 0.08 20.78 -2.89
CA CYS A 136 -0.06 19.33 -2.93
C CYS A 136 -0.70 18.85 -4.25
N CYS A 137 -0.75 19.67 -5.31
CA CYS A 137 -1.43 19.37 -6.56
C CYS A 137 -0.63 18.40 -7.47
N TYR A 138 -0.16 17.27 -6.93
CA TYR A 138 0.65 16.31 -7.67
C TYR A 138 -0.11 15.60 -8.80
N GLU A 139 -1.44 15.62 -8.75
CA GLU A 139 -2.32 15.08 -9.78
C GLU A 139 -2.25 15.87 -11.10
N ASP A 140 -1.71 17.10 -11.09
CA ASP A 140 -1.39 17.86 -12.29
C ASP A 140 -0.10 17.35 -12.95
N VAL A 141 -0.24 16.23 -13.67
CA VAL A 141 0.84 15.55 -14.39
C VAL A 141 1.26 16.24 -15.68
N ASN A 142 0.67 17.40 -16.01
CA ASN A 142 1.12 18.22 -17.13
C ASN A 142 2.38 19.03 -16.82
N SER A 143 2.71 19.19 -15.55
CA SER A 143 3.91 19.90 -15.07
C SER A 143 5.21 19.14 -15.36
N ASP A 144 6.35 19.82 -15.23
CA ASP A 144 7.67 19.17 -15.32
C ASP A 144 7.85 18.14 -14.20
N LEU A 145 8.60 17.07 -14.49
CA LEU A 145 8.73 15.93 -13.57
C LEU A 145 9.25 16.31 -12.16
N PRO A 146 10.26 17.20 -12.00
CA PRO A 146 10.68 17.67 -10.67
C PRO A 146 9.59 18.45 -9.92
N VAL A 147 8.71 19.17 -10.62
CA VAL A 147 7.58 19.90 -10.03
C VAL A 147 6.55 18.92 -9.47
N ILE A 148 6.22 17.88 -10.25
CA ILE A 148 5.31 16.82 -9.81
C ILE A 148 5.89 16.11 -8.56
N ALA A 149 7.18 15.80 -8.56
CA ALA A 149 7.86 15.18 -7.43
C ALA A 149 7.77 16.04 -6.15
N GLN A 150 7.98 17.36 -6.27
CA GLN A 150 7.85 18.28 -5.15
C GLN A 150 6.43 18.35 -4.59
N ARG A 151 5.42 18.49 -5.45
CA ARG A 151 4.01 18.51 -5.00
C ARG A 151 3.61 17.21 -4.31
N LEU A 152 4.09 16.07 -4.80
CA LEU A 152 3.82 14.78 -4.18
C LEU A 152 4.52 14.64 -2.83
N TYR A 153 5.75 15.16 -2.71
CA TYR A 153 6.47 15.22 -1.45
C TYR A 153 5.75 16.08 -0.41
N ASN A 154 5.25 17.25 -0.81
CA ASN A 154 4.43 18.11 0.05
C ASN A 154 3.16 17.38 0.55
N ASP A 155 2.47 16.64 -0.32
CA ASP A 155 1.32 15.82 0.09
C ASP A 155 1.71 14.74 1.11
N ASP A 156 2.85 14.07 0.91
CA ASP A 156 3.36 13.04 1.82
C ASP A 156 3.69 13.62 3.20
N VAL A 157 4.45 14.72 3.24
CA VAL A 157 4.75 15.43 4.49
C VAL A 157 3.46 15.87 5.18
N ARG A 158 2.49 16.43 4.45
CA ARG A 158 1.19 16.82 5.02
C ARG A 158 0.45 15.65 5.65
N ARG A 159 0.45 14.47 5.01
CA ARG A 159 -0.18 13.26 5.55
C ARG A 159 0.55 12.75 6.79
N LEU A 160 1.89 12.80 6.80
CA LEU A 160 2.71 12.42 7.96
C LEU A 160 2.48 13.36 9.16
N MET A 161 2.31 14.66 8.92
CA MET A 161 2.04 15.64 9.97
C MET A 161 0.60 15.58 10.51
N ALA A 162 -0.33 14.94 9.78
CA ALA A 162 -1.71 14.74 10.22
C ALA A 162 -1.87 13.53 11.18
N VAL A 163 -0.79 12.80 11.47
CA VAL A 163 -0.80 11.68 12.41
C VAL A 163 -0.99 12.22 13.84
N PRO A 164 -2.02 11.80 14.58
CA PRO A 164 -2.21 12.26 15.96
C PRO A 164 -1.11 11.73 16.90
N CYS A 165 -0.86 12.44 18.00
CA CYS A 165 0.22 12.11 18.94
C CYS A 165 0.03 10.79 19.71
N ASP A 166 -1.14 10.15 19.59
CA ASP A 166 -1.48 8.88 20.25
C ASP A 166 -0.97 7.65 19.49
N GLY A 167 -0.29 7.85 18.35
CA GLY A 167 0.20 6.77 17.50
C GLY A 167 -0.88 6.12 16.63
N ALA A 168 -2.09 6.69 16.59
CA ALA A 168 -3.12 6.26 15.67
C ALA A 168 -2.68 6.48 14.22
N ALA A 169 -3.15 5.61 13.31
CA ALA A 169 -2.91 5.79 11.88
C ALA A 169 -3.46 7.15 11.40
N SER A 170 -2.81 7.76 10.40
CA SER A 170 -3.35 8.98 9.81
C SER A 170 -4.76 8.73 9.27
N PRO A 171 -5.69 9.71 9.33
CA PRO A 171 -7.05 9.53 8.80
C PRO A 171 -7.07 9.09 7.33
N TRP A 172 -6.10 9.56 6.54
CA TRP A 172 -5.93 9.18 5.14
C TRP A 172 -5.56 7.70 4.98
N GLN A 173 -4.60 7.24 5.79
CA GLN A 173 -4.17 5.84 5.78
C GLN A 173 -5.27 4.92 6.29
N GLN A 174 -5.98 5.31 7.35
CA GLN A 174 -7.10 4.56 7.90
C GLN A 174 -8.22 4.39 6.86
N ARG A 175 -8.57 5.47 6.17
CA ARG A 175 -9.54 5.45 5.08
C ARG A 175 -9.10 4.54 3.94
N ALA A 176 -7.82 4.59 3.54
CA ALA A 176 -7.28 3.73 2.49
C ALA A 176 -7.31 2.25 2.88
N PHE A 177 -6.93 1.90 4.12
CA PHE A 177 -7.02 0.52 4.61
C PHE A 177 -8.45 0.01 4.65
N THR A 178 -9.38 0.84 5.12
CA THR A 178 -10.80 0.48 5.17
C THR A 178 -11.38 0.26 3.77
N ALA A 179 -11.08 1.17 2.84
CA ALA A 179 -11.47 1.03 1.45
C ALA A 179 -10.94 -0.28 0.84
N ALA A 180 -9.68 -0.60 1.12
CA ALA A 180 -9.06 -1.80 0.60
C ALA A 180 -9.61 -3.08 1.23
N PHE A 181 -10.00 -3.05 2.51
CA PHE A 181 -10.73 -4.15 3.17
C PHE A 181 -12.09 -4.40 2.49
N ILE A 182 -12.84 -3.35 2.14
CA ILE A 182 -14.12 -3.45 1.43
C ILE A 182 -13.95 -4.02 0.02
N VAL A 183 -12.90 -3.60 -0.70
CA VAL A 183 -12.59 -4.13 -2.04
C VAL A 183 -12.21 -5.62 -1.97
N ASP A 184 -11.34 -6.00 -1.03
CA ASP A 184 -11.01 -7.41 -0.78
C ASP A 184 -12.28 -8.22 -0.45
N PHE A 185 -13.16 -7.69 0.39
CA PHE A 185 -14.44 -8.33 0.73
C PHE A 185 -15.32 -8.58 -0.50
N ALA A 186 -15.50 -7.55 -1.35
CA ALA A 186 -16.31 -7.67 -2.55
C ALA A 186 -15.77 -8.73 -3.51
N GLU A 187 -14.45 -8.75 -3.74
CA GLU A 187 -13.79 -9.74 -4.59
C GLU A 187 -14.00 -11.17 -4.06
N GLU A 188 -13.76 -11.37 -2.76
CA GLU A 188 -13.85 -12.68 -2.11
C GLU A 188 -15.29 -13.23 -2.06
N VAL A 189 -16.32 -12.37 -2.08
CA VAL A 189 -17.73 -12.80 -2.18
C VAL A 189 -18.23 -12.92 -3.62
N GLY A 190 -17.34 -12.79 -4.61
CA GLY A 190 -17.63 -13.02 -6.03
C GLY A 190 -18.24 -11.83 -6.76
N VAL A 191 -18.12 -10.61 -6.23
CA VAL A 191 -18.53 -9.39 -6.95
C VAL A 191 -17.46 -9.10 -8.00
N PRO A 192 -17.84 -8.89 -9.28
CA PRO A 192 -16.88 -8.58 -10.32
C PRO A 192 -16.06 -7.35 -9.97
N CYS A 193 -14.75 -7.39 -10.25
CA CYS A 193 -13.94 -6.20 -10.04
C CYS A 193 -14.35 -5.08 -10.99
N LEU A 194 -14.39 -3.87 -10.44
CA LEU A 194 -14.69 -2.66 -11.19
C LEU A 194 -13.53 -2.32 -12.13
N PRO A 195 -13.82 -1.77 -13.32
CA PRO A 195 -12.77 -1.27 -14.20
C PRO A 195 -12.07 -0.08 -13.55
N MET A 196 -10.77 0.08 -13.82
CA MET A 196 -10.03 1.26 -13.40
C MET A 196 -10.75 2.53 -13.85
N PRO A 197 -10.95 3.54 -12.97
CA PRO A 197 -11.66 4.74 -13.38
C PRO A 197 -10.82 5.52 -14.41
N PRO A 198 -11.46 6.13 -15.44
CA PRO A 198 -10.75 6.79 -16.54
C PRO A 198 -9.72 7.83 -16.08
N THR A 199 -10.08 8.65 -15.09
CA THR A 199 -9.19 9.70 -14.55
C THR A 199 -7.88 9.15 -14.00
N GLN A 200 -7.91 8.04 -13.24
CA GLN A 200 -6.69 7.43 -12.72
C GLN A 200 -5.87 6.76 -13.84
N LYS A 201 -6.55 6.19 -14.85
CA LYS A 201 -5.88 5.61 -16.01
C LYS A 201 -5.12 6.66 -16.81
N GLU A 202 -5.80 7.76 -17.16
CA GLU A 202 -5.23 8.90 -17.89
C GLU A 202 -4.03 9.48 -17.13
N MET A 203 -4.17 9.69 -15.81
CA MET A 203 -3.08 10.19 -14.96
C MET A 203 -1.82 9.31 -15.01
N ILE A 204 -1.96 7.98 -14.96
CA ILE A 204 -0.80 7.08 -15.03
C ILE A 204 -0.19 7.07 -16.43
N GLU A 205 -1.01 7.10 -17.47
CA GLU A 205 -0.54 7.14 -18.86
C GLU A 205 0.25 8.43 -19.15
N GLU A 206 -0.27 9.58 -18.73
CA GLU A 206 0.40 10.88 -18.83
C GLU A 206 1.67 10.94 -17.98
N PHE A 207 1.63 10.46 -16.74
CA PHE A 207 2.82 10.39 -15.89
C PHE A 207 3.92 9.50 -16.50
N ALA A 208 3.54 8.37 -17.11
CA ALA A 208 4.51 7.51 -17.80
C ALA A 208 5.17 8.22 -19.00
N LEU A 209 4.44 9.09 -19.72
CA LEU A 209 5.04 9.91 -20.78
C LEU A 209 6.03 10.94 -20.21
N ARG A 210 5.70 11.62 -19.11
CA ARG A 210 6.61 12.55 -18.43
C ARG A 210 7.90 11.87 -17.95
N LEU A 211 7.80 10.62 -17.48
CA LEU A 211 8.96 9.83 -17.11
C LEU A 211 9.90 9.57 -18.30
N GLU A 212 9.36 9.18 -19.45
CA GLU A 212 10.17 8.95 -20.66
C GLU A 212 10.84 10.23 -21.16
N GLU A 213 10.11 11.33 -21.19
CA GLU A 213 10.65 12.64 -21.58
C GLU A 213 11.79 13.07 -20.65
N PHE A 214 11.69 12.75 -19.37
CA PHE A 214 12.75 13.05 -18.39
C PHE A 214 13.96 12.13 -18.57
N GLU A 215 13.76 10.82 -18.73
CA GLU A 215 14.82 9.86 -19.00
C GLU A 215 15.60 10.24 -20.28
N ALA A 216 14.89 10.59 -21.38
CA ALA A 216 15.50 11.02 -22.64
C ALA A 216 16.36 12.30 -22.48
N ARG A 217 15.82 13.33 -21.80
CA ARG A 217 16.58 14.56 -21.50
C ARG A 217 17.82 14.30 -20.65
N SER A 218 17.74 13.33 -19.73
CA SER A 218 18.84 12.96 -18.84
C SER A 218 19.96 12.24 -19.60
N SER A 219 19.62 11.40 -20.58
CA SER A 219 20.59 10.75 -21.47
C SER A 219 21.31 11.77 -22.37
N GLU A 220 20.59 12.72 -22.98
CA GLU A 220 21.21 13.75 -23.82
C GLU A 220 22.17 14.66 -23.04
N ALA A 221 21.84 14.97 -21.78
CA ALA A 221 22.70 15.78 -20.90
C ALA A 221 23.98 15.04 -20.48
N ALA A 222 23.91 13.70 -20.30
CA ALA A 222 25.07 12.88 -19.97
C ALA A 222 26.07 12.83 -21.13
N ASP A 223 25.59 12.58 -22.36
CA ASP A 223 26.43 12.52 -23.57
C ASP A 223 27.12 13.85 -23.89
N GLY A 224 26.43 14.98 -23.61
CA GLY A 224 26.98 16.32 -23.85
C GLY A 224 28.10 16.73 -22.87
N SER A 225 28.12 16.16 -21.67
CA SER A 225 29.10 16.51 -20.63
C SER A 225 30.43 15.77 -20.78
N GLU A 226 30.43 14.58 -21.39
CA GLU A 226 31.64 13.75 -21.54
C GLU A 226 32.67 14.40 -22.50
N ALA A 227 32.19 15.14 -23.50
CA ALA A 227 33.05 15.85 -24.46
C ALA A 227 33.85 17.03 -23.87
N ALA A 228 33.58 17.46 -22.63
CA ALA A 228 34.22 18.62 -22.00
C ALA A 228 35.13 18.27 -20.81
N ALA A 229 35.16 17.02 -20.34
CA ALA A 229 35.78 16.61 -19.07
C ALA A 229 36.86 15.51 -19.24
N GLU A 230 37.65 15.54 -20.31
CA GLU A 230 38.61 14.49 -20.70
C GLU A 230 39.86 14.32 -19.80
N GLU A 231 39.89 14.77 -18.52
CA GLU A 231 41.11 14.69 -17.70
C GLU A 231 41.01 14.10 -16.27
N GLU A 232 39.88 13.55 -15.81
CA GLU A 232 39.87 12.83 -14.52
C GLU A 232 39.41 11.35 -14.63
N PRO A 233 40.17 10.41 -14.03
CA PRO A 233 39.89 8.98 -14.11
C PRO A 233 38.61 8.59 -13.34
N PRO A 234 37.74 7.75 -13.92
CA PRO A 234 36.42 7.47 -13.38
C PRO A 234 36.47 6.54 -12.15
N LEU A 235 35.99 7.04 -11.01
CA LEU A 235 35.56 6.22 -9.88
C LEU A 235 34.19 5.60 -10.23
N GLY A 236 34.23 4.40 -10.81
CA GLY A 236 33.06 3.72 -11.36
C GLY A 236 31.98 3.35 -10.35
N GLY A 237 30.72 3.34 -10.82
CA GLY A 237 29.66 2.58 -10.15
C GLY A 237 28.19 2.96 -10.37
N ARG A 238 27.82 3.97 -11.17
CA ARG A 238 26.43 4.51 -11.13
C ARG A 238 25.59 4.44 -12.42
N GLU A 239 26.08 3.88 -13.52
CA GLU A 239 25.45 4.12 -14.84
C GLU A 239 24.32 3.16 -15.27
N HIS A 240 23.97 2.13 -14.50
CA HIS A 240 23.09 1.06 -15.03
C HIS A 240 21.66 0.98 -14.46
N LEU A 241 21.22 1.93 -13.62
CA LEU A 241 20.00 1.76 -12.82
C LEU A 241 18.75 2.52 -13.29
N THR A 242 18.83 3.44 -14.26
CA THR A 242 17.72 4.36 -14.57
C THR A 242 16.88 3.98 -15.79
N LEU A 243 17.39 3.15 -16.71
CA LEU A 243 16.65 2.81 -17.94
C LEU A 243 15.48 1.85 -17.67
N GLY A 244 14.26 2.33 -17.90
CA GLY A 244 13.07 1.49 -17.98
C GLY A 244 12.06 1.65 -16.84
N VAL A 245 12.14 2.70 -16.02
CA VAL A 245 11.13 2.95 -14.98
C VAL A 245 9.76 3.20 -15.64
N ALA A 246 9.71 3.98 -16.72
CA ALA A 246 8.48 4.22 -17.47
C ALA A 246 7.89 2.94 -18.07
N GLN A 247 8.72 2.08 -18.65
CA GLN A 247 8.28 0.80 -19.22
C GLN A 247 7.74 -0.15 -18.15
N GLN A 248 8.42 -0.23 -17.00
CA GLN A 248 7.95 -1.01 -15.86
C GLN A 248 6.61 -0.48 -15.36
N LEU A 249 6.47 0.84 -15.21
CA LEU A 249 5.22 1.44 -14.76
C LEU A 249 4.06 1.09 -15.70
N ARG A 250 4.24 1.22 -17.02
CA ARG A 250 3.19 0.83 -17.98
C ARG A 250 2.86 -0.66 -17.96
N ALA A 251 3.87 -1.51 -17.80
CA ALA A 251 3.65 -2.94 -17.65
C ALA A 251 2.82 -3.23 -16.40
N GLU A 252 3.12 -2.54 -15.29
CA GLU A 252 2.34 -2.58 -14.06
C GLU A 252 0.90 -2.07 -14.32
N THR A 253 0.72 -0.90 -14.95
CA THR A 253 -0.60 -0.33 -15.28
C THR A 253 -1.44 -1.26 -16.14
N ARG A 254 -0.82 -1.91 -17.13
CA ARG A 254 -1.50 -2.92 -17.95
C ARG A 254 -1.94 -4.09 -17.07
N ARG A 255 -1.06 -4.59 -16.19
CA ARG A 255 -1.43 -5.63 -15.21
C ARG A 255 -2.55 -5.17 -14.28
N LEU A 256 -2.54 -3.91 -13.81
CA LEU A 256 -3.60 -3.32 -13.00
C LEU A 256 -4.95 -3.32 -13.72
N THR A 257 -4.93 -2.92 -14.98
CA THR A 257 -6.12 -2.82 -15.83
C THR A 257 -6.66 -4.21 -16.14
N GLU A 258 -5.78 -5.18 -16.42
CA GLU A 258 -6.15 -6.55 -16.77
C GLU A 258 -6.58 -7.39 -15.57
N ARG A 259 -6.01 -7.14 -14.38
CA ARG A 259 -6.28 -7.93 -13.17
C ARG A 259 -7.29 -7.32 -12.21
N GLY A 260 -7.84 -6.14 -12.50
CA GLY A 260 -8.90 -5.52 -11.71
C GLY A 260 -8.65 -5.61 -10.20
N GLY A 261 -7.81 -4.76 -9.63
CA GLY A 261 -7.68 -4.61 -8.17
C GLY A 261 -6.73 -5.56 -7.44
N GLN A 262 -6.29 -6.68 -8.02
CA GLN A 262 -5.38 -7.64 -7.34
C GLN A 262 -4.04 -7.05 -6.86
N PHE A 263 -3.58 -5.94 -7.45
CA PHE A 263 -2.30 -5.31 -7.11
C PHE A 263 -2.28 -4.61 -5.76
N VAL A 264 -3.39 -3.97 -5.35
CA VAL A 264 -3.44 -3.35 -4.01
C VAL A 264 -3.38 -4.44 -2.94
N SER A 265 -3.74 -5.67 -3.31
CA SER A 265 -3.61 -6.85 -2.50
C SER A 265 -2.14 -7.33 -2.35
N GLU A 266 -1.27 -7.19 -3.37
CA GLU A 266 0.09 -7.75 -3.34
C GLU A 266 1.16 -6.79 -2.76
N HIS A 267 0.95 -5.46 -2.84
CA HIS A 267 1.96 -4.46 -2.47
C HIS A 267 1.82 -3.81 -1.08
N LYS A 268 0.84 -4.22 -0.24
CA LYS A 268 0.60 -3.62 1.09
C LYS A 268 1.65 -3.96 2.16
N THR A 269 2.43 -5.03 2.01
CA THR A 269 3.52 -5.33 2.96
C THR A 269 4.59 -4.22 2.97
N ALA A 270 4.74 -3.48 1.87
CA ALA A 270 5.59 -2.29 1.81
C ALA A 270 5.00 -1.10 2.61
N LEU A 271 3.68 -0.97 2.69
CA LEU A 271 3.00 0.08 3.47
C LEU A 271 3.04 -0.18 4.98
N ALA A 272 2.98 -1.43 5.43
CA ALA A 272 3.04 -1.78 6.85
C ALA A 272 4.44 -1.59 7.45
N LEU A 273 5.51 -1.75 6.66
CA LEU A 273 6.89 -1.56 7.12
C LEU A 273 7.34 -0.10 7.15
N GLY A 274 6.62 0.82 6.51
CA GLY A 274 6.91 2.27 6.54
C GLY A 274 6.60 2.93 7.89
N ALA A 275 5.74 2.34 8.73
CA ALA A 275 5.29 2.93 9.98
C ALA A 275 6.18 2.62 11.21
N VAL A 276 7.17 1.71 11.10
CA VAL A 276 7.97 1.24 12.26
C VAL A 276 9.40 1.81 12.29
N GLY A 277 9.73 2.78 11.43
CA GLY A 277 11.14 3.11 11.12
C GLY A 277 11.64 4.52 11.40
N LEU A 278 11.25 5.20 12.49
CA LEU A 278 11.95 6.40 12.95
C LEU A 278 13.03 6.01 13.97
N VAL A 279 14.20 5.58 13.50
CA VAL A 279 15.57 5.95 13.95
C VAL A 279 16.56 5.18 13.06
N GLY A 280 17.17 5.89 12.09
CA GLY A 280 18.48 5.52 11.53
C GLY A 280 18.48 4.84 10.15
N GLY A 281 18.80 5.63 9.12
CA GLY A 281 19.74 5.22 8.07
C GLY A 281 19.25 4.30 6.94
N ALA A 282 18.85 4.90 5.83
CA ALA A 282 19.25 4.52 4.46
C ALA A 282 19.03 3.09 3.92
N LEU A 283 18.26 2.19 4.57
CA LEU A 283 18.15 0.79 4.09
C LEU A 283 16.73 0.22 3.88
N THR A 284 15.71 1.07 3.72
CA THR A 284 14.32 0.60 3.47
C THR A 284 13.83 0.81 2.04
N ALA A 285 14.55 1.53 1.18
CA ALA A 285 14.15 1.78 -0.21
C ALA A 285 14.38 0.58 -1.17
N ALA A 286 15.21 -0.40 -0.80
CA ALA A 286 15.57 -1.51 -1.69
C ALA A 286 14.52 -2.63 -1.78
N LEU A 287 13.50 -2.65 -0.89
CA LEU A 287 12.50 -3.75 -0.86
C LEU A 287 11.20 -3.43 -1.59
N ALA A 288 10.91 -2.16 -1.89
CA ALA A 288 9.68 -1.79 -2.60
C ALA A 288 9.73 -2.05 -4.12
N ALA A 289 10.93 -2.21 -4.71
CA ALA A 289 11.11 -2.44 -6.15
C ALA A 289 11.84 -3.76 -6.51
N GLY A 290 12.32 -4.53 -5.52
CA GLY A 290 13.07 -5.79 -5.72
C GLY A 290 12.46 -7.05 -5.08
N GLY A 291 11.30 -6.95 -4.42
CA GLY A 291 10.73 -8.01 -3.59
C GLY A 291 10.00 -9.15 -4.32
N ALA A 292 9.98 -9.19 -5.66
CA ALA A 292 9.19 -10.17 -6.41
C ALA A 292 9.96 -11.42 -6.91
N ILE A 293 11.29 -11.49 -6.71
CA ILE A 293 12.10 -12.62 -7.25
C ILE A 293 12.41 -13.71 -6.20
N VAL A 294 12.24 -13.44 -4.89
CA VAL A 294 12.64 -14.40 -3.84
C VAL A 294 11.47 -15.14 -3.18
N ALA A 295 10.27 -14.56 -3.11
CA ALA A 295 9.14 -15.20 -2.43
C ALA A 295 8.44 -16.31 -3.25
N THR A 296 8.53 -16.29 -4.58
CA THR A 296 7.93 -17.33 -5.44
C THR A 296 8.75 -18.63 -5.51
N ARG A 297 10.00 -18.64 -5.01
CA ARG A 297 10.84 -19.85 -4.99
C ARG A 297 10.65 -20.74 -3.76
N LEU A 298 10.02 -20.26 -2.69
CA LEU A 298 9.76 -21.08 -1.50
C LEU A 298 8.41 -21.80 -1.58
N ALA A 299 7.35 -21.13 -2.04
CA ALA A 299 6.03 -21.75 -2.18
C ALA A 299 5.98 -22.83 -3.28
N ARG A 300 6.77 -22.70 -4.36
CA ARG A 300 6.85 -23.72 -5.42
C ARG A 300 7.68 -24.96 -5.01
N SER A 301 8.48 -24.88 -3.95
CA SER A 301 9.33 -26.00 -3.51
C SER A 301 8.62 -27.00 -2.59
N GLU A 302 7.49 -26.59 -1.98
CA GLU A 302 6.66 -27.46 -1.15
C GLU A 302 5.66 -28.26 -2.01
N ASP A 303 5.09 -27.63 -3.04
CA ASP A 303 4.16 -28.28 -3.98
C ASP A 303 4.85 -29.36 -4.85
N GLU A 304 6.10 -29.12 -5.28
CA GLU A 304 6.88 -30.13 -6.04
C GLU A 304 7.41 -31.30 -5.18
N ARG A 305 7.26 -31.24 -3.84
CA ARG A 305 7.61 -32.35 -2.93
C ARG A 305 6.43 -33.28 -2.62
N GLU A 306 5.20 -32.80 -2.76
CA GLU A 306 4.00 -33.62 -2.58
C GLU A 306 3.72 -34.50 -3.81
N ASP A 307 3.96 -33.97 -5.01
CA ASP A 307 3.81 -34.71 -6.28
C ASP A 307 4.86 -35.82 -6.52
N ARG A 308 5.86 -35.96 -5.64
CA ARG A 308 6.85 -37.06 -5.70
C ARG A 308 6.61 -38.18 -4.68
N ARG A 309 5.51 -38.13 -3.93
CA ARG A 309 5.16 -39.16 -2.93
C ARG A 309 3.91 -39.98 -3.27
N CYS A 310 3.36 -39.83 -4.47
CA CYS A 310 2.34 -40.72 -5.02
C CYS A 310 2.87 -41.58 -6.16
#